data_AF-A0ABD5WCT8-F1
#
_entry.id   AF-A0ABD5WCT8-F1
#
_cell.length_a   1.000
_cell.length_b   1.000
_cell.length_c   1.000
_cell.angle_alpha   90.00
_cell.angle_beta   90.00
_cell.angle_gamma   90.00
#
_symmetry.space_group_name_H-M   'P 1'
#
loop_
_entity.id
_entity.type
_entity.pdbx_description
1 polymer ?
#
loop_
_entity_poly.entity_id
_entity_poly.type
_entity_poly.pdbx_seq_one_letter_code
_entity_poly.pdbx_strand_id
1 'polypeptide(L)'
;GTTAPAAAAGADTDDGDASGRDAAGGDGTARLGRRRYRVLDRDGDALVFVDLDTPDPGPGPAPDEGFEPVRVADAVDADDADRDDLAETVDGLEPGTVVTARLRWPDPDAAADPDADGSPLARVESLTVERESRYLFADGVEPVFEAARDAWQDARAAGEAMGSRVTRDTDGEPNGALYVFAETGARDLLGEFRSGTTPLEPLVDRVNEDLGDDDPREVFVLRPAEGGFVVVYIAFRKDGLLARTVRDTYF
;
A
#
# COMPACT_ATOMS: atom_id res chain seq x y z
N GLY A 1 -55.42 17.29 -55.34
CA GLY A 1 -55.50 17.19 -53.88
C GLY A 1 -54.33 17.92 -53.27
N THR A 2 -54.60 19.09 -52.70
CA THR A 2 -54.27 19.53 -51.33
C THR A 2 -52.83 19.41 -50.79
N THR A 3 -52.28 20.61 -50.53
CA THR A 3 -51.38 21.11 -49.46
C THR A 3 -49.87 20.84 -49.41
N ALA A 4 -49.17 21.98 -49.31
CA ALA A 4 -47.79 22.25 -48.87
C ALA A 4 -47.64 22.09 -47.32
N PRO A 5 -46.64 22.73 -46.66
CA PRO A 5 -45.19 22.50 -46.65
C PRO A 5 -44.67 22.24 -45.20
N ALA A 6 -43.38 21.90 -45.03
CA ALA A 6 -42.71 21.90 -43.72
C ALA A 6 -41.57 22.93 -43.71
N ALA A 7 -41.50 23.70 -42.63
CA ALA A 7 -40.61 24.82 -42.39
C ALA A 7 -39.68 24.54 -41.19
N ALA A 8 -38.53 25.25 -41.19
CA ALA A 8 -37.73 25.68 -40.03
C ALA A 8 -37.01 24.57 -39.20
N ALA A 9 -35.84 24.77 -38.56
CA ALA A 9 -34.87 25.86 -38.45
C ALA A 9 -33.67 25.37 -37.60
N GLY A 10 -32.48 25.98 -37.81
CA GLY A 10 -31.38 26.24 -36.84
C GLY A 10 -30.67 25.06 -36.17
N ALA A 11 -29.43 25.14 -35.68
CA ALA A 11 -28.38 26.18 -35.64
C ALA A 11 -27.04 25.43 -35.40
N ASP A 12 -25.96 25.73 -36.12
CA ASP A 12 -24.79 26.50 -35.69
C ASP A 12 -24.19 26.17 -34.31
N THR A 13 -22.96 25.66 -34.32
CA THR A 13 -21.89 25.83 -33.31
C THR A 13 -20.60 25.30 -33.96
N ASP A 14 -19.87 26.14 -34.68
CA ASP A 14 -18.80 27.03 -34.21
C ASP A 14 -17.53 26.25 -33.81
N ASP A 15 -16.72 25.98 -34.84
CA ASP A 15 -15.30 25.65 -34.76
C ASP A 15 -14.52 26.97 -34.60
N GLY A 16 -13.74 27.09 -33.54
CA GLY A 16 -12.99 28.32 -33.25
C GLY A 16 -11.89 28.14 -32.22
N ASP A 17 -10.85 27.40 -32.61
CA ASP A 17 -9.54 27.37 -31.96
C ASP A 17 -8.94 28.79 -31.86
N ALA A 18 -8.64 29.22 -30.64
CA ALA A 18 -7.69 30.29 -30.38
C ALA A 18 -7.02 30.10 -29.02
N SER A 19 -5.92 29.35 -29.03
CA SER A 19 -4.62 29.79 -28.48
C SER A 19 -4.63 30.45 -27.09
N GLY A 20 -4.55 29.64 -26.05
CA GLY A 20 -4.06 30.02 -24.73
C GLY A 20 -2.81 29.21 -24.38
N ARG A 21 -1.63 29.70 -24.80
CA ARG A 21 -0.35 29.24 -24.25
C ARG A 21 -0.25 29.77 -22.83
N ASP A 22 -0.62 28.96 -21.85
CA ASP A 22 -0.20 29.23 -20.48
C ASP A 22 1.22 28.71 -20.27
N ALA A 23 2.07 29.67 -19.96
CA ALA A 23 3.48 29.56 -19.79
C ALA A 23 3.85 28.56 -18.69
N ALA A 24 4.82 27.71 -19.01
CA ALA A 24 5.69 27.12 -18.03
C ALA A 24 6.35 28.23 -17.20
N GLY A 25 5.97 28.31 -15.92
CA GLY A 25 6.66 29.05 -14.88
C GLY A 25 6.81 28.09 -13.70
N GLY A 26 8.05 27.68 -13.44
CA GLY A 26 8.37 26.80 -12.31
C GLY A 26 8.18 27.51 -10.98
N ASP A 27 7.63 26.77 -10.02
CA ASP A 27 7.91 26.99 -8.60
C ASP A 27 8.01 25.62 -7.92
N GLY A 28 9.17 25.37 -7.33
CA GLY A 28 9.56 24.09 -6.77
C GLY A 28 8.97 23.89 -5.39
N THR A 29 7.68 23.59 -5.29
CA THR A 29 7.06 22.90 -4.16
C THR A 29 5.71 22.35 -4.62
N ALA A 30 5.73 21.25 -5.38
CA ALA A 30 4.50 20.58 -5.77
C ALA A 30 3.76 20.10 -4.51
N ARG A 31 2.71 20.84 -4.11
CA ARG A 31 1.73 20.36 -3.14
C ARG A 31 1.02 19.17 -3.77
N LEU A 32 1.51 17.97 -3.49
CA LEU A 32 0.80 16.75 -3.87
C LEU A 32 -0.60 16.81 -3.21
N GLY A 33 -1.64 16.50 -3.98
CA GLY A 33 -3.00 16.38 -3.47
C GLY A 33 -3.09 15.32 -2.37
N ARG A 34 -4.27 15.14 -1.78
CA ARG A 34 -4.51 13.98 -0.91
C ARG A 34 -4.30 12.70 -1.74
N ARG A 35 -3.50 11.79 -1.21
CA ARG A 35 -3.23 10.47 -1.80
C ARG A 35 -3.39 9.39 -0.74
N ARG A 36 -3.65 8.17 -1.19
CA ARG A 36 -3.74 6.98 -0.36
C ARG A 36 -2.37 6.36 -0.17
N TYR A 37 -2.02 6.07 1.07
CA TYR A 37 -0.75 5.47 1.47
C TYR A 37 -1.01 4.26 2.36
N ARG A 38 -0.13 3.26 2.30
CA ARG A 38 0.00 2.24 3.36
C ARG A 38 1.23 2.55 4.21
N VAL A 39 1.08 2.44 5.52
CA VAL A 39 2.20 2.49 6.46
C VAL A 39 2.99 1.18 6.36
N LEU A 40 4.28 1.25 6.00
CA LEU A 40 5.16 0.09 5.87
C LEU A 40 5.86 -0.25 7.18
N ASP A 41 6.50 0.74 7.80
CA ASP A 41 7.28 0.56 9.02
C ASP A 41 7.42 1.92 9.75
N ARG A 42 7.92 1.86 10.98
CA ARG A 42 8.38 3.01 11.75
C ARG A 42 9.88 2.82 12.03
N ASP A 43 10.68 3.75 11.53
CA ASP A 43 12.14 3.73 11.61
C ASP A 43 12.62 4.94 12.41
N GLY A 44 12.84 4.73 13.72
CA GLY A 44 13.16 5.80 14.65
C GLY A 44 12.09 6.89 14.64
N ASP A 45 12.50 8.09 14.26
CA ASP A 45 11.67 9.31 14.23
C ASP A 45 10.97 9.49 12.86
N ALA A 46 10.94 8.45 12.02
CA ALA A 46 10.31 8.49 10.71
C ALA A 46 9.29 7.35 10.54
N LEU A 47 8.16 7.69 9.90
CA LEU A 47 7.23 6.74 9.32
C LEU A 47 7.60 6.49 7.86
N VAL A 48 7.43 5.25 7.40
CA VAL A 48 7.66 4.88 6.00
C VAL A 48 6.32 4.58 5.36
N PHE A 49 5.93 5.36 4.35
CA PHE A 49 4.70 5.18 3.60
C PHE A 49 4.98 4.62 2.21
N VAL A 50 4.07 3.82 1.67
CA VAL A 50 4.03 3.47 0.25
C VAL A 50 2.80 4.08 -0.38
N ASP A 51 2.97 4.80 -1.50
CA ASP A 51 1.87 5.43 -2.23
C ASP A 51 1.08 4.37 -3.00
N LEU A 52 -0.22 4.27 -2.72
CA LEU A 52 -1.12 3.29 -3.32
C LEU A 52 -1.86 3.82 -4.56
N ASP A 53 -1.78 5.12 -4.81
CA ASP A 53 -2.47 5.81 -5.91
C ASP A 53 -1.57 6.05 -7.11
N THR A 54 -0.25 5.86 -6.98
CA THR A 54 0.70 6.07 -8.07
C THR A 54 0.74 4.88 -9.03
N PRO A 55 0.37 5.10 -10.29
CA PRO A 55 1.15 4.67 -11.42
C PRO A 55 1.78 5.90 -12.10
N ASP A 56 3.06 5.79 -12.44
CA ASP A 56 3.90 6.82 -13.07
C ASP A 56 4.45 7.86 -12.06
N PRO A 57 5.78 7.96 -11.93
CA PRO A 57 6.45 8.85 -11.01
C PRO A 57 6.04 10.29 -11.32
N GLY A 58 5.93 11.10 -10.28
CA GLY A 58 5.82 12.55 -10.47
C GLY A 58 7.00 13.09 -11.30
N PRO A 59 7.09 14.41 -11.53
CA PRO A 59 8.15 15.03 -12.36
C PRO A 59 9.61 14.86 -11.84
N GLY A 60 9.85 13.94 -10.91
CA GLY A 60 11.17 13.41 -10.59
C GLY A 60 11.64 12.35 -11.61
N PRO A 61 12.90 11.89 -11.50
CA PRO A 61 13.42 10.83 -12.35
C PRO A 61 12.51 9.60 -12.26
N ALA A 62 12.32 8.90 -13.39
CA ALA A 62 11.55 7.68 -13.35
C ALA A 62 12.27 6.64 -12.49
N PRO A 63 11.60 6.02 -11.50
CA PRO A 63 12.21 5.00 -10.67
C PRO A 63 12.49 3.83 -11.58
N ASP A 64 13.74 3.40 -11.61
CA ASP A 64 14.14 2.24 -12.39
C ASP A 64 13.45 0.96 -11.85
N GLU A 65 12.99 0.94 -10.58
CA GLU A 65 12.45 -0.23 -9.89
C GLU A 65 11.41 0.14 -8.78
N GLY A 66 10.15 -0.31 -8.90
CA GLY A 66 9.20 -0.44 -7.79
C GLY A 66 8.58 0.85 -7.19
N PHE A 67 7.63 0.67 -6.28
CA PHE A 67 7.05 1.75 -5.47
C PHE A 67 8.17 2.34 -4.59
N GLU A 68 8.47 3.64 -4.73
CA GLU A 68 9.47 4.29 -3.89
C GLU A 68 8.84 4.66 -2.53
N PRO A 69 9.36 4.15 -1.40
CA PRO A 69 8.84 4.49 -0.08
C PRO A 69 9.07 5.96 0.24
N VAL A 70 8.03 6.62 0.77
CA VAL A 70 8.07 8.00 1.22
C VAL A 70 8.38 7.99 2.73
N ARG A 71 9.51 8.58 3.13
CA ARG A 71 9.81 8.81 4.55
C ARG A 71 9.14 10.08 5.03
N VAL A 72 8.43 9.97 6.14
CA VAL A 72 7.58 11.00 6.72
C VAL A 72 8.02 11.21 8.16
N ALA A 73 8.19 12.46 8.60
CA ALA A 73 8.49 12.76 9.99
C ALA A 73 7.39 12.23 10.91
N ASP A 74 7.79 11.58 12.01
CA ASP A 74 6.88 11.10 13.04
C ASP A 74 6.24 12.26 13.82
N ALA A 75 6.99 13.34 13.99
CA ALA A 75 6.57 14.55 14.66
C ALA A 75 5.82 15.47 13.70
N VAL A 76 4.61 15.84 14.12
CA VAL A 76 3.92 17.02 13.60
C VAL A 76 4.26 18.21 14.50
N ASP A 77 4.48 19.39 13.92
CA ASP A 77 4.78 20.61 14.70
C ASP A 77 3.55 21.01 15.53
N ALA A 78 3.45 20.53 16.76
CA ALA A 78 2.30 20.70 17.65
C ALA A 78 2.26 22.09 18.29
N ASP A 79 1.86 23.10 17.52
CA ASP A 79 1.64 24.47 18.02
C ASP A 79 0.15 24.85 18.17
N ASP A 80 -0.77 23.97 17.77
CA ASP A 80 -2.23 24.21 17.78
C ASP A 80 -3.00 22.94 18.18
N ALA A 81 -4.14 23.07 18.85
CA ALA A 81 -4.93 21.92 19.34
C ALA A 81 -5.38 20.95 18.23
N ASP A 82 -5.70 21.45 17.03
CA ASP A 82 -6.01 20.61 15.86
C ASP A 82 -4.79 19.77 15.39
N ARG A 83 -3.57 20.19 15.75
CA ARG A 83 -2.34 19.43 15.47
C ARG A 83 -2.03 18.39 16.54
N ASP A 84 -2.54 18.54 17.76
CA ASP A 84 -2.40 17.52 18.81
C ASP A 84 -3.20 16.25 18.43
N ASP A 85 -4.44 16.40 17.93
CA ASP A 85 -5.26 15.27 17.45
C ASP A 85 -4.60 14.55 16.26
N LEU A 86 -3.96 15.32 15.36
CA LEU A 86 -3.20 14.76 14.24
C LEU A 86 -1.95 14.03 14.74
N ALA A 87 -1.25 14.57 15.74
CA ALA A 87 -0.08 13.93 16.34
C ALA A 87 -0.43 12.58 16.96
N GLU A 88 -1.51 12.52 17.75
CA GLU A 88 -2.00 11.27 18.33
C GLU A 88 -2.40 10.26 17.24
N THR A 89 -3.07 10.72 16.18
CA THR A 89 -3.43 9.86 15.04
C THR A 89 -2.19 9.29 14.35
N VAL A 90 -1.18 10.12 14.10
CA VAL A 90 0.09 9.73 13.47
C VAL A 90 0.87 8.77 14.38
N ASP A 91 0.83 8.98 15.70
CA ASP A 91 1.49 8.10 16.67
C ASP A 91 0.82 6.72 16.78
N GLY A 92 -0.49 6.66 16.60
CA GLY A 92 -1.26 5.41 16.58
C GLY A 92 -1.15 4.59 15.30
N LEU A 93 -0.43 5.06 14.27
CA LEU A 93 -0.32 4.35 12.99
C LEU A 93 0.52 3.08 13.10
N GLU A 94 -0.13 1.92 12.90
CA GLU A 94 0.54 0.63 12.84
C GLU A 94 0.91 0.25 11.38
N PRO A 95 1.98 -0.52 11.15
CA PRO A 95 2.28 -1.13 9.86
C PRO A 95 1.08 -1.89 9.28
N GLY A 96 0.77 -1.60 8.02
CA GLY A 96 -0.41 -2.11 7.33
C GLY A 96 -1.60 -1.16 7.26
N THR A 97 -1.62 -0.11 8.10
CA THR A 97 -2.70 0.87 8.10
C THR A 97 -2.73 1.61 6.75
N VAL A 98 -3.92 1.75 6.18
CA VAL A 98 -4.15 2.53 4.96
C VAL A 98 -4.74 3.86 5.36
N VAL A 99 -4.12 4.93 4.88
CA VAL A 99 -4.47 6.31 5.18
C VAL A 99 -4.61 7.10 3.90
N THR A 100 -5.53 8.06 3.87
CA THR A 100 -5.49 9.16 2.90
C THR A 100 -4.82 10.35 3.56
N ALA A 101 -3.65 10.73 3.05
CA ALA A 101 -2.83 11.78 3.61
C ALA A 101 -2.47 12.85 2.58
N ARG A 102 -2.23 14.06 3.09
CA ARG A 102 -1.59 15.15 2.34
C ARG A 102 -0.23 15.39 2.97
N LEU A 103 0.82 15.26 2.16
CA LEU A 103 2.20 15.41 2.59
C LEU A 103 2.79 16.73 2.07
N ARG A 104 3.64 17.37 2.88
CA ARG A 104 4.42 18.55 2.51
C ARG A 104 5.89 18.26 2.62
N TRP A 105 6.61 18.47 1.53
CA TRP A 105 8.07 18.42 1.53
C TRP A 105 8.65 19.72 2.11
N PRO A 106 9.74 19.64 2.89
CA PRO A 106 10.49 20.82 3.27
C PRO A 106 11.06 21.49 2.01
N ASP A 107 11.25 22.79 2.09
CA ASP A 107 11.85 23.56 1.01
C ASP A 107 13.29 23.07 0.80
N PRO A 108 13.74 22.74 -0.43
CA PRO A 108 15.09 22.23 -0.68
C PRO A 108 16.20 23.19 -0.23
N ASP A 109 15.92 24.50 -0.14
CA ASP A 109 16.86 25.52 0.29
C ASP A 109 16.76 25.86 1.79
N ALA A 110 15.76 25.32 2.50
CA ALA A 110 15.70 25.42 3.96
C ALA A 110 16.72 24.47 4.57
N ALA A 111 17.46 24.93 5.59
CA ALA A 111 18.31 24.07 6.41
C ALA A 111 17.41 23.06 7.15
N ALA A 112 17.10 21.94 6.51
CA ALA A 112 16.45 20.81 7.15
C ALA A 112 17.45 20.14 8.08
N ASP A 113 17.00 19.66 9.24
CA ASP A 113 17.73 18.63 9.97
C ASP A 113 17.74 17.39 9.08
N PRO A 114 18.89 17.01 8.51
CA PRO A 114 18.96 15.80 7.71
C PRO A 114 18.80 14.59 8.64
N ASP A 115 18.04 13.60 8.20
CA ASP A 115 18.12 12.27 8.78
C ASP A 115 19.55 11.70 8.69
N ALA A 116 19.79 10.58 9.36
CA ALA A 116 21.04 9.84 9.30
C ALA A 116 21.56 9.57 7.86
N ASP A 117 20.65 9.52 6.86
CA ASP A 117 20.96 9.31 5.45
C ASP A 117 20.96 10.59 4.57
N GLY A 118 20.65 11.77 5.13
CA GLY A 118 20.77 13.05 4.43
C GLY A 118 19.55 13.50 3.60
N SER A 119 18.50 12.68 3.48
CA SER A 119 17.29 12.99 2.71
C SER A 119 16.25 13.75 3.53
N PRO A 120 15.55 14.76 2.97
CA PRO A 120 14.50 15.48 3.66
C PRO A 120 13.27 14.59 3.93
N LEU A 121 12.73 14.67 5.16
CA LEU A 121 11.47 14.02 5.52
C LEU A 121 10.25 14.84 5.09
N ALA A 122 9.26 14.19 4.49
CA ALA A 122 7.95 14.81 4.29
C ALA A 122 7.22 15.00 5.63
N ARG A 123 6.34 16.00 5.72
CA ARG A 123 5.50 16.25 6.91
C ARG A 123 4.03 16.00 6.59
N VAL A 124 3.29 15.43 7.53
CA VAL A 124 1.84 15.22 7.40
C VAL A 124 1.11 16.56 7.60
N GLU A 125 0.43 17.06 6.58
CA GLU A 125 -0.45 18.25 6.70
C GLU A 125 -1.86 17.87 7.15
N SER A 126 -2.34 16.70 6.72
CA SER A 126 -3.65 16.15 7.12
C SER A 126 -3.68 14.67 6.81
N LEU A 127 -4.40 13.91 7.63
CA LEU A 127 -4.50 12.46 7.49
C LEU A 127 -5.91 11.99 7.87
N THR A 128 -6.36 10.93 7.20
CA THR A 128 -7.59 10.20 7.54
C THR A 128 -7.30 8.71 7.42
N VAL A 129 -7.56 7.95 8.47
CA VAL A 129 -7.43 6.49 8.44
C VAL A 129 -8.60 5.91 7.66
N GLU A 130 -8.30 5.15 6.60
CA GLU A 130 -9.31 4.47 5.79
C GLU A 130 -9.51 3.03 6.25
N ARG A 131 -8.40 2.33 6.52
CA ARG A 131 -8.43 0.91 6.88
C ARG A 131 -7.30 0.56 7.83
N GLU A 132 -7.65 0.10 9.02
CA GLU A 132 -6.71 -0.27 10.07
C GLU A 132 -6.15 -1.69 9.89
N SER A 133 -5.73 -2.07 8.68
CA SER A 133 -5.11 -3.39 8.46
C SER A 133 -3.77 -3.49 9.20
N ARG A 134 -3.33 -4.72 9.52
CA ARG A 134 -2.06 -4.97 10.21
C ARG A 134 -1.17 -5.92 9.41
N TYR A 135 0.09 -5.57 9.23
CA TYR A 135 1.06 -6.36 8.48
C TYR A 135 2.22 -6.75 9.40
N LEU A 136 2.56 -8.04 9.39
CA LEU A 136 3.55 -8.62 10.29
C LEU A 136 4.52 -9.51 9.49
N PHE A 137 5.82 -9.33 9.72
CA PHE A 137 6.89 -9.99 8.97
C PHE A 137 7.76 -10.82 9.91
N ALA A 138 7.91 -12.12 9.65
CA ALA A 138 8.80 -12.99 10.42
C ALA A 138 9.74 -13.79 9.51
N ASP A 139 11.00 -13.88 9.93
CA ASP A 139 12.04 -14.65 9.26
C ASP A 139 12.44 -15.86 10.10
N GLY A 140 12.90 -16.92 9.44
CA GLY A 140 13.36 -18.15 10.08
C GLY A 140 12.28 -18.88 10.86
N VAL A 141 11.01 -18.84 10.43
CA VAL A 141 9.91 -19.44 11.21
C VAL A 141 9.96 -20.97 11.19
N GLU A 142 9.76 -21.59 12.35
CA GLU A 142 9.67 -23.04 12.52
C GLU A 142 8.71 -23.42 13.67
N PRO A 143 7.84 -24.44 13.50
CA PRO A 143 7.50 -25.09 12.24
C PRO A 143 6.55 -24.23 11.40
N VAL A 144 6.75 -24.14 10.08
CA VAL A 144 5.73 -23.58 9.19
C VAL A 144 4.47 -24.48 9.17
N PHE A 145 3.28 -23.89 9.11
CA PHE A 145 2.03 -24.65 9.15
C PHE A 145 1.80 -25.50 7.89
N GLU A 146 1.05 -26.60 8.05
CA GLU A 146 0.84 -27.63 7.02
C GLU A 146 0.31 -27.07 5.71
N ALA A 147 -0.70 -26.20 5.76
CA ALA A 147 -1.31 -25.63 4.54
C ALA A 147 -0.30 -24.90 3.64
N ALA A 148 0.73 -24.26 4.21
CA ALA A 148 1.79 -23.59 3.44
C ALA A 148 2.78 -24.60 2.84
N ARG A 149 3.14 -25.64 3.60
CA ARG A 149 3.97 -26.73 3.08
C ARG A 149 3.30 -27.44 1.92
N ASP A 150 2.02 -27.76 2.07
CA ASP A 150 1.24 -28.45 1.05
C ASP A 150 1.10 -27.58 -0.19
N ALA A 151 0.71 -26.30 -0.04
CA ALA A 151 0.61 -25.36 -1.16
C ALA A 151 1.94 -25.21 -1.90
N TRP A 152 3.07 -25.25 -1.17
CA TRP A 152 4.39 -25.18 -1.77
C TRP A 152 4.77 -26.46 -2.49
N GLN A 153 4.53 -27.62 -1.88
CA GLN A 153 4.79 -28.93 -2.50
C GLN A 153 3.96 -29.09 -3.79
N ASP A 154 2.69 -28.69 -3.77
CA ASP A 154 1.80 -28.68 -4.92
C ASP A 154 2.35 -27.79 -6.05
N ALA A 155 2.71 -26.54 -5.73
CA ALA A 155 3.29 -25.60 -6.70
C ALA A 155 4.61 -26.13 -7.29
N ARG A 156 5.52 -26.66 -6.46
CA ARG A 156 6.77 -27.26 -6.92
C ARG A 156 6.54 -28.46 -7.83
N ALA A 157 5.58 -29.32 -7.50
CA ALA A 157 5.24 -30.49 -8.31
C ALA A 157 4.67 -30.09 -9.69
N ALA A 158 3.92 -28.98 -9.74
CA ALA A 158 3.41 -28.37 -10.98
C ALA A 158 4.47 -27.57 -11.76
N GLY A 159 5.64 -27.29 -11.16
CA GLY A 159 6.66 -26.41 -11.75
C GLY A 159 6.28 -24.92 -11.72
N GLU A 160 5.37 -24.54 -10.83
CA GLU A 160 4.89 -23.18 -10.65
C GLU A 160 5.73 -22.42 -9.63
N ALA A 161 5.96 -21.13 -9.87
CA ALA A 161 6.70 -20.25 -8.96
C ALA A 161 5.84 -19.74 -7.78
N MET A 162 4.54 -20.04 -7.79
CA MET A 162 3.58 -19.57 -6.81
C MET A 162 2.52 -20.64 -6.56
N GLY A 163 2.08 -20.78 -5.32
CA GLY A 163 0.90 -21.57 -4.95
C GLY A 163 -0.08 -20.72 -4.16
N SER A 164 -1.36 -21.08 -4.19
CA SER A 164 -2.39 -20.39 -3.39
C SER A 164 -3.41 -21.37 -2.82
N ARG A 165 -3.97 -21.06 -1.65
CA ARG A 165 -5.00 -21.87 -1.00
C ARG A 165 -5.90 -21.01 -0.12
N VAL A 166 -7.20 -21.28 -0.13
CA VAL A 166 -8.12 -20.73 0.88
C VAL A 166 -8.09 -21.65 2.11
N THR A 167 -7.90 -21.07 3.30
CA THR A 167 -7.99 -21.79 4.56
C THR A 167 -9.38 -21.69 5.14
N ARG A 168 -9.73 -22.65 6.00
CA ARG A 168 -11.06 -22.77 6.60
C ARG A 168 -10.94 -22.97 8.10
N ASP A 169 -11.94 -22.54 8.83
CA ASP A 169 -12.06 -22.81 10.26
C ASP A 169 -12.62 -24.23 10.54
N THR A 170 -12.90 -24.50 11.82
CA THR A 170 -13.43 -25.79 12.28
C THR A 170 -14.82 -26.11 11.75
N ASP A 171 -15.58 -25.09 11.34
CA ASP A 171 -16.93 -25.22 10.78
C ASP A 171 -16.89 -25.29 9.24
N GLY A 172 -15.70 -25.15 8.64
CA GLY A 172 -15.47 -25.21 7.20
C GLY A 172 -15.66 -23.86 6.51
N GLU A 173 -15.89 -22.78 7.26
CA GLU A 173 -16.05 -21.44 6.70
C GLU A 173 -14.69 -20.87 6.29
N PRO A 174 -14.57 -20.20 5.13
CA PRO A 174 -13.34 -19.53 4.73
C PRO A 174 -12.90 -18.49 5.76
N ASN A 175 -11.64 -18.56 6.21
CA ASN A 175 -11.11 -17.65 7.22
C ASN A 175 -9.83 -16.93 6.82
N GLY A 176 -9.19 -17.35 5.73
CA GLY A 176 -7.98 -16.73 5.23
C GLY A 176 -7.61 -17.20 3.81
N ALA A 177 -6.70 -16.45 3.20
CA ALA A 177 -6.10 -16.75 1.90
C ALA A 177 -4.58 -16.85 2.06
N LEU A 178 -4.04 -17.96 1.61
CA LEU A 178 -2.64 -18.33 1.70
C LEU A 178 -2.00 -18.28 0.34
N TYR A 179 -0.83 -17.66 0.24
CA TYR A 179 0.02 -17.65 -0.93
C TYR A 179 1.43 -18.08 -0.55
N VAL A 180 2.07 -18.84 -1.43
CA VAL A 180 3.48 -19.21 -1.30
C VAL A 180 4.21 -18.80 -2.56
N PHE A 181 5.38 -18.19 -2.42
CA PHE A 181 6.18 -17.70 -3.54
C PHE A 181 7.56 -18.32 -3.48
N ALA A 182 8.01 -18.90 -4.60
CA ALA A 182 9.35 -19.44 -4.72
C ALA A 182 10.40 -18.34 -4.53
N GLU A 183 11.28 -18.53 -3.57
CA GLU A 183 12.46 -17.68 -3.38
C GLU A 183 13.60 -18.30 -4.19
N THR A 184 13.80 -17.81 -5.42
CA THR A 184 14.79 -18.37 -6.36
C THR A 184 16.02 -17.47 -6.46
N GLY A 185 17.21 -18.09 -6.43
CA GLY A 185 18.47 -17.37 -6.58
C GLY A 185 18.81 -16.52 -5.35
N ALA A 186 19.23 -15.28 -5.59
CA ALA A 186 19.65 -14.32 -4.56
C ALA A 186 18.54 -13.32 -4.19
N ARG A 187 17.29 -13.59 -4.56
CA ARG A 187 16.16 -12.67 -4.35
C ARG A 187 15.68 -12.75 -2.90
N ASP A 188 15.65 -11.64 -2.18
CA ASP A 188 15.13 -11.54 -0.82
C ASP A 188 13.66 -11.09 -0.84
N LEU A 189 12.75 -12.02 -1.13
CA LEU A 189 11.32 -11.69 -1.26
C LEU A 189 10.72 -11.15 0.04
N LEU A 190 11.16 -11.67 1.20
CA LEU A 190 10.70 -11.16 2.49
C LEU A 190 11.09 -9.69 2.66
N GLY A 191 12.35 -9.35 2.37
CA GLY A 191 12.85 -7.98 2.38
C GLY A 191 12.13 -7.07 1.38
N GLU A 192 11.87 -7.56 0.16
CA GLU A 192 11.11 -6.82 -0.87
C GLU A 192 9.66 -6.54 -0.45
N PHE A 193 8.97 -7.49 0.19
CA PHE A 193 7.63 -7.26 0.71
C PHE A 193 7.63 -6.29 1.88
N ARG A 194 8.62 -6.39 2.79
CA ARG A 194 8.75 -5.51 3.94
C ARG A 194 9.03 -4.06 3.54
N SER A 195 9.91 -3.87 2.55
CA SER A 195 10.26 -2.54 2.01
C SER A 195 9.21 -1.97 1.06
N GLY A 196 8.23 -2.76 0.62
CA GLY A 196 7.22 -2.33 -0.35
C GLY A 196 7.69 -2.36 -1.81
N THR A 197 8.95 -2.74 -2.10
CA THR A 197 9.46 -2.93 -3.46
C THR A 197 8.58 -3.89 -4.25
N THR A 198 8.17 -5.00 -3.62
CA THR A 198 7.13 -5.88 -4.15
C THR A 198 5.82 -5.61 -3.38
N PRO A 199 4.76 -5.14 -4.05
CA PRO A 199 3.50 -4.81 -3.40
C PRO A 199 2.72 -6.07 -2.97
N LEU A 200 2.05 -5.99 -1.83
CA LEU A 200 1.12 -7.01 -1.31
C LEU A 200 -0.35 -6.69 -1.63
N GLU A 201 -0.61 -5.44 -2.04
CA GLU A 201 -1.91 -4.85 -2.31
C GLU A 201 -2.69 -5.65 -3.36
N PRO A 202 -2.10 -6.11 -4.47
CA PRO A 202 -2.84 -6.94 -5.42
C PRO A 202 -3.40 -8.24 -4.81
N LEU A 203 -2.77 -8.78 -3.76
CA LEU A 203 -3.28 -9.97 -3.06
C LEU A 203 -4.41 -9.63 -2.10
N VAL A 204 -4.30 -8.48 -1.41
CA VAL A 204 -5.33 -8.00 -0.48
C VAL A 204 -6.56 -7.51 -1.23
N ASP A 205 -6.40 -6.79 -2.33
CA ASP A 205 -7.49 -6.31 -3.17
C ASP A 205 -8.27 -7.50 -3.75
N ARG A 206 -7.57 -8.54 -4.22
CA ARG A 206 -8.24 -9.79 -4.64
C ARG A 206 -9.08 -10.41 -3.51
N VAL A 207 -8.54 -10.46 -2.30
CA VAL A 207 -9.29 -10.99 -1.14
C VAL A 207 -10.52 -10.13 -0.84
N ASN A 208 -10.39 -8.81 -0.90
CA ASN A 208 -11.49 -7.88 -0.68
C ASN A 208 -12.58 -8.03 -1.75
N GLU A 209 -12.18 -8.16 -3.03
CA GLU A 209 -13.09 -8.42 -4.15
C GLU A 209 -13.84 -9.74 -3.98
N ASP A 210 -13.14 -10.80 -3.57
CA ASP A 210 -13.74 -12.13 -3.36
C ASP A 210 -14.73 -12.15 -2.19
N LEU A 211 -14.47 -11.38 -1.12
CA LEU A 211 -15.36 -11.26 0.04
C LEU A 211 -16.48 -10.24 -0.17
N GLY A 212 -16.28 -9.26 -1.05
CA GLY A 212 -17.21 -8.16 -1.30
C GLY A 212 -17.22 -7.08 -0.21
N ASP A 213 -16.14 -6.94 0.56
CA ASP A 213 -15.96 -5.95 1.62
C ASP A 213 -14.52 -5.42 1.67
N ASP A 214 -14.31 -4.30 2.36
CA ASP A 214 -13.00 -3.67 2.59
C ASP A 214 -12.57 -3.71 4.06
N ASP A 215 -13.12 -4.63 4.87
CA ASP A 215 -12.84 -4.71 6.29
C ASP A 215 -11.33 -4.88 6.56
N PRO A 216 -10.83 -4.42 7.73
CA PRO A 216 -9.42 -4.56 8.08
C PRO A 216 -8.93 -6.02 8.01
N ARG A 217 -7.85 -6.21 7.25
CA ARG A 217 -7.16 -7.50 7.11
C ARG A 217 -5.96 -7.57 8.02
N GLU A 218 -5.55 -8.79 8.32
CA GLU A 218 -4.27 -9.02 8.96
C GLU A 218 -3.40 -9.91 8.08
N VAL A 219 -2.25 -9.40 7.68
CA VAL A 219 -1.36 -10.00 6.68
C VAL A 219 -0.07 -10.41 7.36
N PHE A 220 0.27 -11.69 7.23
CA PHE A 220 1.48 -12.28 7.77
C PHE A 220 2.39 -12.67 6.61
N VAL A 221 3.62 -12.17 6.61
CA VAL A 221 4.64 -12.56 5.64
C VAL A 221 5.73 -13.33 6.38
N LEU A 222 5.86 -14.61 6.07
CA LEU A 222 6.70 -15.54 6.83
C LEU A 222 7.72 -16.20 5.90
N ARG A 223 9.00 -16.19 6.27
CA ARG A 223 10.04 -17.00 5.61
C ARG A 223 10.43 -18.16 6.52
N PRO A 224 10.19 -19.43 6.11
CA PRO A 224 10.61 -20.59 6.89
C PRO A 224 12.14 -20.71 6.98
N ALA A 225 12.66 -21.25 8.09
CA ALA A 225 14.12 -21.44 8.25
C ALA A 225 14.73 -22.43 7.25
N GLU A 226 13.95 -23.43 6.79
CA GLU A 226 14.37 -24.36 5.73
C GLU A 226 14.53 -23.67 4.36
N GLY A 227 14.01 -22.44 4.23
CA GLY A 227 14.15 -21.59 3.06
C GLY A 227 13.40 -22.05 1.80
N GLY A 228 13.62 -21.33 0.70
CA GLY A 228 13.15 -21.67 -0.64
C GLY A 228 11.77 -21.14 -1.02
N PHE A 229 11.02 -20.56 -0.08
CA PHE A 229 9.77 -19.86 -0.36
C PHE A 229 9.40 -18.87 0.75
N VAL A 230 8.60 -17.86 0.39
CA VAL A 230 7.95 -16.93 1.32
C VAL A 230 6.45 -17.20 1.33
N VAL A 231 5.86 -17.18 2.52
CA VAL A 231 4.43 -17.32 2.75
C VAL A 231 3.81 -15.94 2.95
N VAL A 232 2.75 -15.62 2.21
CA VAL A 232 1.86 -14.50 2.50
C VAL A 232 0.52 -15.07 2.94
N TYR A 233 0.15 -14.86 4.19
CA TYR A 233 -1.10 -15.35 4.76
C TYR A 233 -1.99 -14.19 5.18
N ILE A 234 -3.15 -14.07 4.53
CA ILE A 234 -4.12 -13.00 4.76
C ILE A 234 -5.28 -13.56 5.57
N ALA A 235 -5.42 -13.15 6.83
CA ALA A 235 -6.61 -13.41 7.62
C ALA A 235 -7.72 -12.43 7.24
N PHE A 236 -8.93 -12.95 7.02
CA PHE A 236 -10.06 -12.15 6.53
C PHE A 236 -10.60 -11.16 7.57
N ARG A 237 -10.39 -11.45 8.85
CA ARG A 237 -10.77 -10.58 9.97
C ARG A 237 -9.54 -10.23 10.80
N LYS A 238 -9.19 -8.94 10.87
CA LYS A 238 -8.26 -8.43 11.87
C LYS A 238 -8.70 -8.84 13.28
N ASP A 239 -7.75 -9.30 14.09
CA ASP A 239 -8.02 -9.82 15.44
C ASP A 239 -9.01 -10.99 15.51
N GLY A 240 -9.33 -11.62 14.38
CA GLY A 240 -10.08 -12.87 14.35
C GLY A 240 -9.27 -14.02 14.96
N LEU A 241 -9.95 -15.17 15.17
CA LEU A 241 -9.31 -16.35 15.76
C LEU A 241 -8.05 -16.78 14.99
N LEU A 242 -8.13 -16.80 13.65
CA LEU A 242 -7.00 -17.13 12.80
C LEU A 242 -5.83 -16.17 13.04
N ALA A 243 -6.09 -14.87 12.96
CA ALA A 243 -5.06 -13.86 13.11
C ALA A 243 -4.36 -13.92 14.48
N ARG A 244 -5.14 -14.08 15.56
CA ARG A 244 -4.61 -14.31 16.91
C ARG A 244 -3.73 -15.54 16.99
N THR A 245 -4.18 -16.65 16.41
CA THR A 245 -3.43 -17.92 16.43
C THR A 245 -2.09 -17.78 15.71
N VAL A 246 -2.07 -17.14 14.54
CA VAL A 246 -0.83 -16.93 13.77
C VAL A 246 0.12 -16.01 14.54
N ARG A 247 -0.38 -14.92 15.14
CA ARG A 247 0.41 -14.07 16.03
C ARG A 247 1.02 -14.88 17.16
N ASP A 248 0.20 -15.51 18.00
CA ASP A 248 0.66 -16.28 19.18
C ASP A 248 1.71 -17.36 18.82
N THR A 249 1.73 -17.82 17.57
CA THR A 249 2.67 -18.82 17.08
C THR A 249 4.00 -18.23 16.61
N TYR A 250 4.00 -17.03 16.00
CA TYR A 250 5.17 -16.49 15.29
C TYR A 250 5.64 -15.10 15.74
N PHE A 251 4.86 -14.39 16.58
CA PHE A 251 5.09 -13.01 17.03
C PHE A 251 4.81 -12.87 18.53
#